data_AF-A0A822FAE4-F1
#
_entry.id   AF-A0A822FAE4-F1
#
_cell.length_a   1.000
_cell.length_b   1.000
_cell.length_c   1.000
_cell.angle_alpha   90.00
_cell.angle_beta   90.00
_cell.angle_gamma   90.00
#
_symmetry.space_group_name_H-M   'P 1'
#
loop_
_entity.id
_entity.type
_entity.pdbx_description
1 polymer ?
#
loop_
_entity_poly.entity_id
_entity_poly.type
_entity_poly.pdbx_seq_one_letter_code
_entity_poly.pdbx_strand_id
1 'polypeptide(L)'
;MENNLTLNSYEWLSLIKYQIDQNSRTENKIDFIQFSNRIHYNFEFIEPSSTFIISPMMERTLFQLTQAISAYRIGVVHAPLQYGRSTVIQTLAQLCGTNCISLLCDSLINVNQIENFHQGLVASNSWCLFKDIQKLSIDCLSSLAAAMRYIRVQLEERQIESNNTYRSLKRFKSQSDINHSSFSFNINQNKNRSNEYPTTKRTTNEYNSILTHNQDILQYPLTYGIFATLDDHYCPLSPTIKFECRTISMSCPDLKIIAELLLYKNYLFTINQQKDCRETARNLVDFIEYLQLIFDEMKSFCSPYILLQLIIEQSINMNIKDAIIIILKQYQLYDSNIPQILNRFFLNENQNELNENDDELCFVDSLKHEAHDDKLIFDNDDIFNHASRLMYALKRNDLIFITGECGTAKSSLIRLVERTMNKQMSANN
;
A
#
# COMPACT_ATOMS: atom_id res chain seq x y z
N MET A 1 -26.56 19.71 22.97
CA MET A 1 -25.35 20.37 22.44
C MET A 1 -25.32 20.08 20.95
N GLU A 2 -26.01 20.90 20.15
CA GLU A 2 -25.85 20.85 18.69
C GLU A 2 -24.46 21.44 18.41
N ASN A 3 -23.49 20.58 18.15
CA ASN A 3 -22.14 21.00 17.77
C ASN A 3 -22.24 21.63 16.38
N ASN A 4 -22.36 22.95 16.32
CA ASN A 4 -22.25 23.73 15.09
C ASN A 4 -20.82 23.58 14.53
N LEU A 5 -20.60 22.52 13.77
CA LEU A 5 -19.39 22.32 12.97
C LEU A 5 -19.30 23.46 11.96
N THR A 6 -18.50 24.47 12.27
CA THR A 6 -18.20 25.55 11.34
C THR A 6 -17.21 25.06 10.29
N LEU A 7 -17.17 25.70 9.11
CA LEU A 7 -16.22 25.36 8.04
C LEU A 7 -14.74 25.49 8.46
N ASN A 8 -14.46 26.20 9.56
CA ASN A 8 -13.12 26.37 10.12
C ASN A 8 -12.88 25.48 11.35
N SER A 9 -13.84 24.62 11.72
CA SER A 9 -13.66 23.64 12.79
C SER A 9 -12.56 22.65 12.44
N TYR A 10 -11.81 22.22 13.45
CA TYR A 10 -10.70 21.28 13.27
C TYR A 10 -11.20 19.97 12.66
N GLU A 11 -12.33 19.47 13.14
CA GLU A 11 -12.98 18.24 12.70
C GLU A 11 -13.35 18.28 11.22
N TRP A 12 -13.78 19.44 10.70
CA TRP A 12 -14.04 19.59 9.27
C TRP A 12 -12.76 19.74 8.45
N LEU A 13 -11.76 20.44 8.99
CA LEU A 13 -10.49 20.68 8.30
C LEU A 13 -9.62 19.42 8.21
N SER A 14 -9.73 18.50 9.18
CA SER A 14 -8.94 17.27 9.23
C SER A 14 -9.31 16.24 8.17
N LEU A 15 -10.58 16.24 7.75
CA LEU A 15 -11.09 15.34 6.74
C LEU A 15 -10.41 15.58 5.38
N ILE A 16 -10.17 14.48 4.67
CA ILE A 16 -9.75 14.48 3.28
C ILE A 16 -10.93 14.91 2.41
N LYS A 17 -10.73 15.92 1.57
CA LYS A 17 -11.77 16.50 0.72
C LYS A 17 -11.28 16.66 -0.71
N TYR A 18 -12.21 16.59 -1.64
CA TYR A 18 -11.98 16.95 -3.03
C TYR A 18 -12.75 18.22 -3.36
N GLN A 19 -12.05 19.20 -3.92
CA GLN A 19 -12.68 20.42 -4.43
C GLN A 19 -12.60 20.41 -5.95
N ILE A 20 -13.74 20.55 -6.60
CA ILE A 20 -13.86 20.66 -8.06
C ILE A 20 -14.03 22.14 -8.38
N ASP A 21 -13.14 22.70 -9.20
CA ASP A 21 -13.32 24.07 -9.70
C ASP A 21 -14.32 24.05 -10.86
N GLN A 22 -15.51 24.61 -10.64
CA GLN A 22 -16.58 24.67 -11.64
C GLN A 22 -16.39 25.83 -12.62
N ASN A 23 -15.47 26.76 -12.36
CA ASN A 23 -15.28 27.96 -13.16
C ASN A 23 -14.31 27.75 -14.35
N SER A 24 -13.56 26.65 -14.37
CA SER A 24 -12.62 26.34 -15.43
C SER A 24 -13.35 25.72 -16.64
N ARG A 25 -13.78 26.59 -17.56
CA ARG A 25 -14.52 26.24 -18.80
C ARG A 25 -13.80 25.26 -19.75
N THR A 26 -12.53 24.92 -19.50
CA THR A 26 -11.68 24.15 -20.43
C THR A 26 -11.05 22.90 -19.80
N GLU A 27 -10.93 22.81 -18.48
CA GLU A 27 -10.29 21.67 -17.80
C GLU A 27 -10.92 21.49 -16.41
N ASN A 28 -11.38 20.28 -16.08
CA ASN A 28 -11.84 19.98 -14.72
C ASN A 28 -10.63 19.98 -13.78
N LYS A 29 -10.44 21.04 -13.01
CA LYS A 29 -9.41 21.08 -11.97
C LYS A 29 -9.99 20.49 -10.69
N ILE A 30 -9.37 19.43 -10.20
CA ILE A 30 -9.73 18.78 -8.94
C ILE A 30 -8.54 18.90 -8.00
N ASP A 31 -8.79 19.41 -6.81
CA ASP A 31 -7.78 19.52 -5.75
C ASP A 31 -8.11 18.53 -4.63
N PHE A 32 -7.12 17.74 -4.24
CA PHE A 32 -7.10 17.05 -2.96
C PHE A 32 -6.77 18.07 -1.87
N ILE A 33 -7.62 18.17 -0.84
CA ILE A 33 -7.51 19.15 0.24
C ILE A 33 -7.55 18.45 1.59
N GLN A 34 -6.56 18.76 2.41
CA GLN A 34 -6.54 18.39 3.82
C GLN A 34 -5.92 19.53 4.63
N PHE A 35 -6.63 20.04 5.63
CA PHE A 35 -6.31 21.30 6.31
C PHE A 35 -5.99 22.44 5.32
N SER A 36 -4.78 23.00 5.38
CA SER A 36 -4.27 24.05 4.49
C SER A 36 -3.56 23.50 3.25
N ASN A 37 -3.31 22.20 3.18
CA ASN A 37 -2.61 21.59 2.07
C ASN A 37 -3.57 21.41 0.91
N ARG A 38 -3.12 21.82 -0.29
CA ARG A 38 -3.83 21.60 -1.55
C ARG A 38 -2.86 20.92 -2.51
N ILE A 39 -3.28 19.79 -3.05
CA ILE A 39 -2.51 18.99 -4.00
C ILE A 39 -3.40 18.80 -5.22
N HIS A 40 -2.91 19.17 -6.39
CA HIS A 40 -3.66 18.96 -7.63
C HIS A 40 -3.79 17.45 -7.91
N TYR A 41 -4.99 17.02 -8.29
CA TYR A 41 -5.23 15.65 -8.69
C TYR A 41 -4.66 15.42 -10.09
N ASN A 42 -3.77 14.44 -10.27
CA ASN A 42 -3.03 14.29 -11.54
C ASN A 42 -3.78 13.47 -12.62
N PHE A 43 -4.95 12.90 -12.29
CA PHE A 43 -5.78 12.10 -13.20
C PHE A 43 -5.09 10.87 -13.81
N GLU A 44 -4.12 10.31 -13.09
CA GLU A 44 -3.53 9.04 -13.48
C GLU A 44 -4.57 7.92 -13.39
N PHE A 45 -4.62 7.06 -14.41
CA PHE A 45 -5.44 5.86 -14.35
C PHE A 45 -4.84 4.89 -13.35
N ILE A 46 -5.61 4.55 -12.33
CA ILE A 46 -5.25 3.58 -11.30
C ILE A 46 -6.09 2.34 -11.55
N GLU A 47 -5.41 1.21 -11.75
CA GLU A 47 -6.08 -0.08 -11.91
C GLU A 47 -6.92 -0.44 -10.67
N PRO A 48 -8.04 -1.17 -10.85
CA PRO A 48 -8.80 -1.69 -9.74
C PRO A 48 -7.90 -2.58 -8.88
N SER A 49 -7.53 -2.07 -7.71
CA SER A 49 -6.68 -2.74 -6.73
C SER A 49 -7.46 -2.91 -5.43
N SER A 50 -7.00 -3.81 -4.55
CA SER A 50 -7.58 -3.99 -3.23
C SER A 50 -7.55 -2.67 -2.47
N THR A 51 -8.72 -2.08 -2.21
CA THR A 51 -8.86 -0.84 -1.47
C THR A 51 -8.45 -1.03 -0.01
N PHE A 52 -7.44 -0.27 0.43
CA PHE A 52 -7.04 -0.24 1.84
C PHE A 52 -8.06 0.54 2.66
N ILE A 53 -8.36 0.01 3.85
CA ILE A 53 -9.24 0.68 4.80
C ILE A 53 -8.46 1.81 5.46
N ILE A 54 -8.97 3.04 5.31
CA ILE A 54 -8.42 4.22 5.97
C ILE A 54 -8.88 4.20 7.43
N SER A 55 -8.02 3.69 8.32
CA SER A 55 -8.23 3.74 9.77
C SER A 55 -7.79 5.10 10.35
N PRO A 56 -8.19 5.45 11.60
CA PRO A 56 -7.70 6.66 12.28
C PRO A 56 -6.17 6.77 12.32
N MET A 57 -5.45 5.66 12.52
CA MET A 57 -3.98 5.63 12.41
C MET A 57 -3.49 6.01 11.02
N MET A 58 -4.11 5.44 9.98
CA MET A 58 -3.76 5.72 8.59
C MET A 58 -4.05 7.18 8.23
N GLU A 59 -5.20 7.72 8.63
CA GLU A 59 -5.59 9.11 8.38
C GLU A 59 -4.58 10.11 8.96
N ARG A 60 -4.09 9.86 10.19
CA ARG A 60 -3.02 10.66 10.81
C ARG A 60 -1.72 10.61 10.00
N THR A 61 -1.36 9.43 9.51
CA THR A 61 -0.15 9.23 8.71
C THR A 61 -0.28 9.93 7.34
N LEU A 62 -1.43 9.80 6.68
CA LEU A 62 -1.76 10.51 5.43
C LEU A 62 -1.67 12.03 5.62
N PHE A 63 -2.19 12.57 6.72
CA PHE A 63 -2.07 13.99 7.03
C PHE A 63 -0.63 14.47 7.17
N GLN A 64 0.22 13.70 7.86
CA GLN A 64 1.61 14.10 8.01
C GLN A 64 2.37 13.99 6.69
N LEU A 65 2.03 13.02 5.83
CA LEU A 65 2.58 12.88 4.49
C LEU A 65 2.16 14.05 3.59
N THR A 66 0.89 14.48 3.63
CA THR A 66 0.43 15.66 2.87
C THR A 66 1.14 16.93 3.31
N GLN A 67 1.45 17.05 4.61
CA GLN A 67 2.29 18.14 5.10
C GLN A 67 3.78 18.00 4.73
N ALA A 68 4.29 16.80 4.47
CA ALA A 68 5.65 16.62 3.96
C ALA A 68 5.75 17.13 2.52
N ILE A 69 4.76 16.81 1.69
CA ILE A 69 4.64 17.27 0.31
C ILE A 69 4.55 18.80 0.26
N SER A 70 3.67 19.40 1.07
CA SER A 70 3.51 20.87 1.07
C SER A 70 4.74 21.63 1.57
N ALA A 71 5.60 20.97 2.33
CA ALA A 71 6.90 21.49 2.76
C ALA A 71 8.06 21.12 1.82
N TYR A 72 7.80 20.47 0.68
CA TYR A 72 8.81 19.98 -0.27
C TYR A 72 9.91 19.15 0.39
N ARG A 73 9.54 18.29 1.35
CA ARG A 73 10.46 17.39 2.07
C ARG A 73 10.16 15.93 1.75
N ILE A 74 11.16 15.08 1.95
CA ILE A 74 10.95 13.62 1.85
C ILE A 74 10.03 13.17 2.99
N GLY A 75 8.86 12.61 2.67
CA GLY A 75 7.99 12.01 3.69
C GLY A 75 8.50 10.62 4.09
N VAL A 76 9.07 10.48 5.29
CA VAL A 76 9.65 9.21 5.76
C VAL A 76 8.73 8.56 6.78
N VAL A 77 8.13 7.41 6.44
CA VAL A 77 7.31 6.64 7.38
C VAL A 77 8.19 5.67 8.14
N HIS A 78 8.26 5.87 9.45
CA HIS A 78 9.01 5.06 10.41
C HIS A 78 8.05 4.16 11.18
N ALA A 79 8.23 2.85 11.05
CA ALA A 79 7.48 1.85 11.81
C ALA A 79 8.18 0.48 11.71
N PRO A 80 7.77 -0.50 12.53
CA PRO A 80 8.16 -1.90 12.36
C PRO A 80 7.80 -2.44 10.97
N LEU A 81 8.50 -3.51 10.59
CA LEU A 81 8.21 -4.27 9.38
C LEU A 81 6.73 -4.67 9.35
N GLN A 82 6.15 -4.62 8.15
CA GLN A 82 4.81 -5.13 7.86
C GLN A 82 3.62 -4.38 8.51
N TYR A 83 3.83 -3.20 9.10
CA TYR A 83 2.73 -2.37 9.64
C TYR A 83 1.95 -1.61 8.55
N GLY A 84 2.31 -1.76 7.27
CA GLY A 84 1.65 -1.06 6.15
C GLY A 84 2.31 0.27 5.76
N ARG A 85 3.57 0.49 6.10
CA ARG A 85 4.27 1.77 5.82
C ARG A 85 4.24 2.16 4.34
N SER A 86 4.53 1.18 3.47
CA SER A 86 4.50 1.39 2.02
C SER A 86 3.07 1.51 1.49
N THR A 87 2.13 0.77 2.07
CA THR A 87 0.74 0.77 1.61
C THR A 87 0.09 2.12 1.86
N VAL A 88 0.33 2.76 3.01
CA VAL A 88 -0.20 4.11 3.29
C VAL A 88 0.29 5.15 2.27
N ILE A 89 1.57 5.10 1.88
CA ILE A 89 2.14 6.03 0.87
C ILE A 89 1.52 5.77 -0.51
N GLN A 90 1.34 4.51 -0.89
CA GLN A 90 0.68 4.13 -2.14
C GLN A 90 -0.79 4.57 -2.13
N THR A 91 -1.51 4.41 -1.01
CA THR A 91 -2.87 4.90 -0.84
C THR A 91 -2.94 6.42 -0.99
N LEU A 92 -1.99 7.18 -0.45
CA LEU A 92 -1.95 8.63 -0.66
C LEU A 92 -1.80 8.99 -2.15
N ALA A 93 -0.90 8.33 -2.85
CA ALA A 93 -0.70 8.56 -4.28
C ALA A 93 -1.97 8.23 -5.08
N GLN A 94 -2.68 7.16 -4.71
CA GLN A 94 -3.96 6.81 -5.32
C GLN A 94 -5.03 7.88 -5.05
N LEU A 95 -5.12 8.38 -3.81
CA LEU A 95 -6.04 9.46 -3.44
C LEU A 95 -5.76 10.77 -4.18
N CYS A 96 -4.50 11.04 -4.53
CA CYS A 96 -4.11 12.19 -5.34
C CYS A 96 -4.13 11.92 -6.86
N GLY A 97 -4.50 10.70 -7.29
CA GLY A 97 -4.53 10.34 -8.70
C GLY A 97 -3.17 10.46 -9.37
N THR A 98 -2.09 10.17 -8.63
CA THR A 98 -0.70 10.32 -9.08
C THR A 98 -0.05 8.96 -9.26
N ASN A 99 0.74 8.78 -10.32
CA ASN A 99 1.60 7.61 -10.45
C ASN A 99 2.67 7.63 -9.34
N CYS A 100 2.86 6.52 -8.63
CA CYS A 100 3.89 6.37 -7.59
C CYS A 100 4.74 5.14 -7.85
N ILE A 101 6.01 5.38 -8.17
CA ILE A 101 6.99 4.35 -8.50
C ILE A 101 7.69 3.93 -7.20
N SER A 102 7.60 2.65 -6.85
CA SER A 102 8.31 2.10 -5.70
C SER A 102 9.65 1.47 -6.09
N LEU A 103 10.73 1.92 -5.45
CA LEU A 103 12.07 1.36 -5.60
C LEU A 103 12.47 0.64 -4.31
N LEU A 104 12.84 -0.63 -4.42
CA LEU A 104 13.43 -1.36 -3.31
C LEU A 104 14.90 -0.95 -3.18
N CYS A 105 15.27 -0.37 -2.05
CA CYS A 105 16.63 0.08 -1.83
C CYS A 105 17.54 -1.10 -1.49
N ASP A 106 18.72 -1.11 -2.11
CA ASP A 106 19.77 -2.08 -1.85
C ASP A 106 21.13 -1.36 -1.85
N SER A 107 22.09 -1.96 -1.15
CA SER A 107 23.49 -1.55 -1.06
C SER A 107 24.21 -1.54 -2.41
N LEU A 108 23.71 -2.29 -3.39
CA LEU A 108 24.26 -2.37 -4.74
C LEU A 108 23.88 -1.16 -5.62
N ILE A 109 22.96 -0.32 -5.16
CA ILE A 109 22.52 0.85 -5.92
C ILE A 109 23.60 1.94 -5.86
N ASN A 110 24.07 2.35 -7.04
CA ASN A 110 25.11 3.36 -7.19
C ASN A 110 24.53 4.78 -7.26
N VAL A 111 25.36 5.79 -6.94
CA VAL A 111 24.98 7.22 -6.98
C VAL A 111 24.42 7.61 -8.35
N ASN A 112 25.10 7.23 -9.43
CA ASN A 112 24.66 7.52 -10.80
C ASN A 112 23.28 6.93 -11.11
N GLN A 113 22.94 5.77 -10.52
CA GLN A 113 21.62 5.15 -10.73
C GLN A 113 20.53 5.95 -10.01
N ILE A 114 20.79 6.43 -8.79
CA ILE A 114 19.85 7.30 -8.06
C ILE A 114 19.66 8.62 -8.79
N GLU A 115 20.73 9.22 -9.31
CA GLU A 115 20.66 10.48 -10.05
C GLU A 115 19.85 10.33 -11.34
N ASN A 116 20.12 9.29 -12.12
CA ASN A 116 19.35 9.00 -13.34
C ASN A 116 17.88 8.70 -13.01
N PHE A 117 17.63 7.95 -11.94
CA PHE A 117 16.27 7.64 -11.49
C PHE A 117 15.53 8.90 -11.04
N HIS A 118 16.19 9.77 -10.28
CA HIS A 118 15.67 11.07 -9.87
C HIS A 118 15.35 11.97 -11.07
N GLN A 119 16.23 12.05 -12.07
CA GLN A 119 15.97 12.78 -13.30
C GLN A 119 14.75 12.23 -14.05
N GLY A 120 14.63 10.89 -14.13
CA GLY A 120 13.47 10.22 -14.72
C GLY A 120 12.16 10.55 -13.99
N LEU A 121 12.17 10.50 -12.65
CA LEU A 121 11.00 10.84 -11.82
C LEU A 121 10.49 12.26 -12.06
N VAL A 122 11.43 13.21 -12.17
CA VAL A 122 11.12 14.60 -12.44
C VAL A 122 10.53 14.76 -13.83
N ALA A 123 11.17 14.15 -14.83
CA ALA A 123 10.71 14.22 -16.22
C ALA A 123 9.33 13.57 -16.42
N SER A 124 9.01 12.52 -15.65
CA SER A 124 7.74 11.79 -15.76
C SER A 124 6.61 12.35 -14.90
N ASN A 125 6.87 13.36 -14.04
CA ASN A 125 5.90 13.85 -13.04
C ASN A 125 5.31 12.70 -12.20
N SER A 126 6.17 11.80 -11.74
CA SER A 126 5.75 10.67 -10.91
C SER A 126 6.27 10.83 -9.49
N TRP A 127 5.50 10.33 -8.52
CA TRP A 127 5.95 10.23 -7.15
C TRP A 127 6.88 9.04 -7.00
N CYS A 128 7.71 9.08 -5.97
CA CYS A 128 8.63 7.99 -5.65
C CYS A 128 8.49 7.50 -4.22
N LEU A 129 8.53 6.19 -4.05
CA LEU A 129 8.65 5.52 -2.77
C LEU A 129 9.97 4.72 -2.70
N PHE A 130 10.93 5.19 -1.91
CA PHE A 130 12.13 4.45 -1.54
C PHE A 130 11.83 3.48 -0.39
N LYS A 131 11.68 2.18 -0.69
CA LYS A 131 11.47 1.14 0.33
C LYS A 131 12.79 0.79 0.99
N ASP A 132 12.80 0.80 2.32
CA ASP A 132 13.96 0.48 3.17
C ASP A 132 15.19 1.36 2.86
N ILE A 133 14.99 2.68 2.85
CA ILE A 133 16.00 3.67 2.45
C ILE A 133 17.33 3.54 3.22
N GLN A 134 17.29 3.00 4.43
CA GLN A 134 18.46 2.71 5.25
C GLN A 134 19.47 1.75 4.58
N LYS A 135 19.07 0.98 3.57
CA LYS A 135 19.92 0.02 2.86
C LYS A 135 20.81 0.68 1.80
N LEU A 136 20.55 1.93 1.44
CA LEU A 136 21.39 2.67 0.51
C LEU A 136 22.75 3.01 1.16
N SER A 137 23.78 3.11 0.33
CA SER A 137 25.08 3.61 0.76
C SER A 137 25.00 5.07 1.24
N ILE A 138 25.94 5.47 2.10
CA ILE A 138 25.99 6.83 2.64
C ILE A 138 26.15 7.88 1.53
N ASP A 139 26.90 7.54 0.47
CA ASP A 139 27.12 8.41 -0.69
C ASP A 139 25.81 8.63 -1.46
N CYS A 140 25.05 7.55 -1.68
CA CYS A 140 23.73 7.57 -2.30
C CYS A 140 22.74 8.43 -1.51
N LEU A 141 22.70 8.28 -0.18
CA LEU A 141 21.85 9.10 0.70
C LEU A 141 22.25 10.58 0.65
N SER A 142 23.55 10.86 0.56
CA SER A 142 24.07 12.23 0.51
C SER A 142 23.77 12.91 -0.83
N SER A 143 23.89 12.21 -1.95
CA SER A 143 23.48 12.70 -3.27
C SER A 143 21.98 12.98 -3.32
N LEU A 144 21.16 12.05 -2.81
CA LEU A 144 19.69 12.25 -2.73
C LEU A 144 19.33 13.47 -1.88
N ALA A 145 19.99 13.68 -0.73
CA ALA A 145 19.78 14.84 0.11
C ALA A 145 20.13 16.15 -0.61
N ALA A 146 21.24 16.19 -1.34
CA ALA A 146 21.64 17.36 -2.12
C ALA A 146 20.62 17.70 -3.22
N ALA A 147 20.14 16.69 -3.96
CA ALA A 147 19.12 16.86 -5.00
C ALA A 147 17.80 17.41 -4.42
N MET A 148 17.34 16.85 -3.31
CA MET A 148 16.12 17.29 -2.64
C MET A 148 16.23 18.70 -2.07
N ARG A 149 17.36 19.03 -1.45
CA ARG A 149 17.63 20.37 -0.93
C ARG A 149 17.53 21.41 -2.05
N TYR A 150 18.13 21.11 -3.19
CA TYR A 150 18.13 21.99 -4.35
C TYR A 150 16.70 22.25 -4.86
N ILE A 151 15.89 21.20 -5.01
CA ILE A 151 14.49 21.32 -5.43
C ILE A 151 13.68 22.15 -4.43
N ARG A 152 13.83 21.88 -3.12
CA ARG A 152 13.10 22.61 -2.08
C ARG A 152 13.37 24.11 -2.15
N VAL A 153 14.64 24.52 -2.18
CA VAL A 153 15.01 25.95 -2.20
C VAL A 153 14.38 26.64 -3.41
N GLN A 154 14.44 26.02 -4.58
CA GLN A 154 13.88 26.57 -5.81
C GLN A 154 12.34 26.69 -5.78
N LEU A 155 11.65 25.70 -5.20
CA LEU A 155 10.19 25.75 -5.07
C LEU A 155 9.73 26.75 -3.99
N GLU A 156 10.47 26.86 -2.89
CA GLU A 156 10.20 27.83 -1.82
C GLU A 156 10.36 29.28 -2.31
N GLU A 157 11.43 29.59 -3.05
CA GLU A 157 11.66 30.91 -3.65
C GLU A 157 10.49 31.33 -4.55
N ARG A 158 9.96 30.41 -5.36
CA ARG A 158 8.80 30.68 -6.24
C ARG A 158 7.48 30.83 -5.51
N GLN A 159 7.25 30.08 -4.44
CA GLN A 159 6.09 30.30 -3.58
C GLN A 159 6.11 31.73 -2.99
N ILE A 160 7.29 32.25 -2.67
CA ILE A 160 7.44 33.62 -2.16
C ILE A 160 7.15 34.63 -3.29
N GLU A 161 7.67 34.41 -4.50
CA GLU A 161 7.42 35.29 -5.66
C GLU A 161 5.95 35.35 -6.08
N SER A 162 5.27 34.19 -6.14
CA SER A 162 3.84 34.12 -6.41
C SER A 162 3.04 34.85 -5.32
N ASN A 163 3.33 34.62 -4.04
CA ASN A 163 2.67 35.33 -2.95
C ASN A 163 2.91 36.86 -2.99
N ASN A 164 4.11 37.30 -3.40
CA ASN A 164 4.44 38.70 -3.53
C ASN A 164 3.76 39.37 -4.73
N THR A 165 3.63 38.67 -5.87
CA THR A 165 2.85 39.14 -7.03
C THR A 165 1.36 39.21 -6.72
N TYR A 166 0.79 38.26 -5.97
CA TYR A 166 -0.59 38.38 -5.48
C TYR A 166 -0.78 39.55 -4.50
N ARG A 167 0.21 39.86 -3.66
CA ARG A 167 0.18 41.03 -2.76
C ARG A 167 0.32 42.36 -3.51
N SER A 168 1.15 42.45 -4.55
CA SER A 168 1.25 43.65 -5.38
C SER A 168 -0.01 43.87 -6.21
N LEU A 169 -0.61 42.81 -6.78
CA LEU A 169 -1.91 42.87 -7.46
C LEU A 169 -3.06 43.32 -6.52
N LYS A 170 -3.04 42.92 -5.25
CA LYS A 170 -3.99 43.43 -4.24
C LYS A 170 -3.77 44.92 -3.92
N ARG A 171 -2.52 45.43 -3.97
CA ARG A 171 -2.23 46.87 -3.83
C ARG A 171 -2.71 47.70 -5.02
N PHE A 172 -2.73 47.15 -6.22
CA PHE A 172 -3.25 47.84 -7.41
C PHE A 172 -4.78 47.97 -7.46
N LYS A 173 -5.53 47.26 -6.61
CA LYS A 173 -6.99 47.39 -6.52
C LYS A 173 -7.49 48.53 -5.63
N SER A 174 -6.60 49.31 -5.02
CA SER A 174 -6.96 50.47 -4.18
C SER A 174 -6.46 51.81 -4.71
N GLN A 175 -6.21 51.93 -6.02
CA GLN A 175 -5.94 53.22 -6.67
C GLN A 175 -6.59 53.29 -8.06
N SER A 176 -7.73 54.01 -8.06
CA SER A 176 -8.36 54.76 -9.16
C SER A 176 -8.75 54.04 -10.46
N ASP A 177 -10.05 54.15 -10.76
CA ASP A 177 -10.59 54.22 -12.11
C ASP A 177 -9.72 55.11 -13.01
N ILE A 178 -9.40 54.64 -14.23
CA ILE A 178 -9.31 55.39 -15.50
C ILE A 178 -8.91 54.41 -16.64
N ASN A 179 -9.86 54.21 -17.57
CA ASN A 179 -9.76 53.97 -19.02
C ASN A 179 -8.87 52.85 -19.62
N HIS A 180 -9.57 51.93 -20.32
CA HIS A 180 -9.23 51.23 -21.57
C HIS A 180 -7.76 50.87 -21.86
N SER A 181 -7.43 49.58 -21.79
CA SER A 181 -7.05 48.79 -22.97
C SER A 181 -6.96 47.30 -22.62
N SER A 182 -7.79 46.51 -23.28
CA SER A 182 -7.76 45.06 -23.29
C SER A 182 -6.47 44.58 -23.96
N PHE A 183 -5.54 44.03 -23.17
CA PHE A 183 -4.45 43.21 -23.73
C PHE A 183 -4.95 41.77 -23.88
N SER A 184 -5.51 41.47 -25.05
CA SER A 184 -5.76 40.09 -25.50
C SER A 184 -4.51 39.55 -26.18
N PHE A 185 -3.88 38.53 -25.59
CA PHE A 185 -2.92 37.70 -26.32
C PHE A 185 -3.67 36.76 -27.25
N ASN A 186 -3.67 37.10 -28.54
CA ASN A 186 -4.12 36.24 -29.63
C ASN A 186 -3.12 35.12 -29.88
N ILE A 187 -3.55 33.87 -29.70
CA ILE A 187 -2.89 32.71 -30.32
C ILE A 187 -3.92 32.04 -31.21
N ASN A 188 -3.82 32.31 -32.52
CA ASN A 188 -4.54 31.59 -33.55
C ASN A 188 -4.04 30.15 -33.61
N GLN A 189 -4.90 29.18 -33.33
CA GLN A 189 -4.76 27.82 -33.84
C GLN A 189 -6.11 27.30 -34.34
N ASN A 190 -6.37 27.51 -35.62
CA ASN A 190 -7.38 26.77 -36.37
C ASN A 190 -6.89 25.33 -36.59
N LYS A 191 -7.53 24.33 -35.99
CA LYS A 191 -7.65 22.98 -36.56
C LYS A 191 -9.00 22.35 -36.16
N ASN A 192 -9.81 22.05 -37.18
CA ASN A 192 -10.88 21.08 -37.10
C ASN A 192 -10.29 19.68 -36.84
N ARG A 193 -10.88 18.89 -35.95
CA ARG A 193 -11.37 17.51 -36.22
C ARG A 193 -11.90 16.85 -34.94
N SER A 194 -13.04 16.20 -35.14
CA SER A 194 -13.76 15.29 -34.27
C SER A 194 -12.91 14.14 -33.73
N ASN A 195 -13.22 13.72 -32.50
CA ASN A 195 -12.66 12.59 -31.74
C ASN A 195 -11.28 12.83 -31.13
N GLU A 196 -11.23 13.63 -30.07
CA GLU A 196 -10.14 13.60 -29.09
C GLU A 196 -10.76 13.21 -27.73
N TYR A 197 -10.22 12.16 -27.08
CA TYR A 197 -10.26 12.05 -25.62
C TYR A 197 -9.82 13.40 -25.03
N PRO A 198 -10.17 13.77 -23.79
CA PRO A 198 -9.65 14.99 -23.17
C PRO A 198 -8.14 14.84 -23.00
N THR A 199 -7.41 15.10 -24.08
CA THR A 199 -6.01 15.43 -24.04
C THR A 199 -6.01 16.70 -23.24
N THR A 200 -5.56 16.59 -22.00
CA THR A 200 -5.09 17.73 -21.24
C THR A 200 -4.06 18.39 -22.15
N LYS A 201 -4.47 19.41 -22.90
CA LYS A 201 -3.53 20.38 -23.45
C LYS A 201 -3.03 21.15 -22.24
N ARG A 202 -2.20 20.47 -21.42
CA ARG A 202 -1.52 21.03 -20.26
C ARG A 202 -0.74 22.22 -20.81
N THR A 203 -1.31 23.40 -20.61
CA THR A 203 -0.71 24.63 -21.13
C THR A 203 0.73 24.68 -20.61
N THR A 204 1.66 25.08 -21.46
CA THR A 204 3.10 25.20 -21.16
C THR A 204 3.42 26.10 -19.95
N ASN A 205 2.40 26.73 -19.35
CA ASN A 205 2.47 27.58 -18.17
C ASN A 205 2.37 26.80 -16.84
N GLU A 206 2.03 25.51 -16.84
CA GLU A 206 1.97 24.69 -15.60
C GLU A 206 3.29 23.94 -15.31
N TYR A 207 4.25 24.03 -16.22
CA TYR A 207 5.55 23.38 -16.13
C TYR A 207 6.63 24.39 -15.73
N ASN A 208 7.20 24.21 -14.54
CA ASN A 208 8.18 25.13 -13.99
C ASN A 208 9.59 24.68 -14.36
N SER A 209 10.32 25.40 -15.21
CA SER A 209 11.71 25.09 -15.56
C SER A 209 12.63 25.19 -14.33
N ILE A 210 13.34 24.13 -13.95
CA ILE A 210 14.43 24.18 -12.97
C ILE A 210 15.63 23.40 -13.53
N LEU A 211 16.79 24.03 -13.46
CA LEU A 211 18.07 23.47 -13.93
C LEU A 211 18.48 22.32 -13.02
N THR A 212 18.81 21.15 -13.55
CA THR A 212 19.47 20.10 -12.76
C THR A 212 20.99 20.32 -12.68
N HIS A 213 21.65 19.59 -11.79
CA HIS A 213 23.09 19.67 -11.51
C HIS A 213 24.00 19.43 -12.76
N ASN A 214 23.44 18.98 -13.88
CA ASN A 214 24.10 18.71 -15.17
C ASN A 214 23.62 19.62 -16.33
N GLN A 215 23.14 20.84 -16.07
CA GLN A 215 22.75 21.85 -17.07
C GLN A 215 21.47 21.58 -17.87
N ASP A 216 20.78 20.46 -17.65
CA ASP A 216 19.50 20.20 -18.31
C ASP A 216 18.35 20.88 -17.55
N ILE A 217 17.55 21.67 -18.29
CA ILE A 217 16.32 22.32 -17.82
C ILE A 217 15.25 21.23 -17.70
N LEU A 218 15.05 20.69 -16.51
CA LEU A 218 13.92 19.81 -16.25
C LEU A 218 12.74 20.64 -15.74
N GLN A 219 11.59 20.48 -16.38
CA GLN A 219 10.36 21.11 -15.95
C GLN A 219 9.78 20.33 -14.77
N TYR A 220 9.73 20.94 -13.60
CA TYR A 220 9.11 20.35 -12.43
C TYR A 220 7.62 20.70 -12.38
N PRO A 221 6.76 19.70 -12.20
CA PRO A 221 5.35 19.89 -11.90
C PRO A 221 5.18 20.40 -10.45
N LEU A 222 4.10 21.15 -10.17
CA LEU A 222 3.80 21.62 -8.81
C LEU A 222 3.59 20.49 -7.78
N THR A 223 3.31 19.27 -8.24
CA THR A 223 2.96 18.10 -7.43
C THR A 223 4.09 17.07 -7.34
N TYR A 224 5.31 17.52 -7.04
CA TYR A 224 6.46 16.63 -6.78
C TYR A 224 6.37 15.98 -5.38
N GLY A 225 6.52 14.66 -5.30
CA GLY A 225 6.44 13.90 -4.05
C GLY A 225 7.49 12.77 -3.97
N ILE A 226 8.39 12.85 -2.98
CA ILE A 226 9.32 11.77 -2.64
C ILE A 226 9.04 11.27 -1.23
N PHE A 227 8.98 9.96 -1.09
CA PHE A 227 8.70 9.28 0.15
C PHE A 227 9.71 8.16 0.39
N ALA A 228 9.83 7.77 1.65
CA ALA A 228 10.65 6.64 2.04
C ALA A 228 10.03 5.86 3.20
N THR A 229 10.40 4.59 3.34
CA THR A 229 10.11 3.80 4.54
C THR A 229 11.38 3.53 5.32
N LEU A 230 11.28 3.58 6.65
CA LEU A 230 12.38 3.27 7.56
C LEU A 230 11.94 2.27 8.64
N ASP A 231 12.79 1.27 8.87
CA ASP A 231 12.62 0.25 9.92
C ASP A 231 13.21 0.70 11.25
N ASP A 232 12.49 0.42 12.35
CA ASP A 232 12.93 0.69 13.73
C ASP A 232 14.27 0.03 14.11
N HIS A 233 14.63 -1.09 13.46
CA HIS A 233 15.83 -1.88 13.81
C HIS A 233 17.12 -1.44 13.12
N TYR A 234 17.06 -0.45 12.21
CA TYR A 234 18.21 -0.09 11.39
C TYR A 234 18.88 1.22 11.79
N CYS A 235 20.13 1.35 11.33
CA CYS A 235 21.04 2.45 11.64
C CYS A 235 20.38 3.83 11.39
N PRO A 236 20.64 4.83 12.25
CA PRO A 236 20.13 6.18 12.05
C PRO A 236 20.62 6.74 10.72
N LEU A 237 19.69 7.28 9.91
CA LEU A 237 20.00 8.07 8.73
C LEU A 237 21.06 9.15 9.04
N SER A 238 21.90 9.46 8.05
CA SER A 238 22.89 10.53 8.16
C SER A 238 22.22 11.88 8.50
N PRO A 239 22.91 12.80 9.20
CA PRO A 239 22.32 14.08 9.59
C PRO A 239 21.92 14.95 8.38
N THR A 240 22.64 14.81 7.25
CA THR A 240 22.37 15.53 6.00
C THR A 240 20.99 15.19 5.44
N ILE A 241 20.69 13.89 5.27
CA ILE A 241 19.39 13.47 4.74
C ILE A 241 18.26 13.70 5.75
N LYS A 242 18.52 13.54 7.05
CA LYS A 242 17.52 13.81 8.11
C LYS A 242 16.96 15.22 8.06
N PHE A 243 17.76 16.21 7.68
CA PHE A 243 17.30 17.60 7.55
C PHE A 243 16.31 17.78 6.39
N GLU A 244 16.50 17.03 5.30
CA GLU A 244 15.65 17.05 4.11
C GLU A 244 14.40 16.15 4.26
N CYS A 245 14.42 15.25 5.25
CA CYS A 245 13.32 14.37 5.60
C CYS A 245 12.35 15.00 6.61
N ARG A 246 11.09 14.59 6.51
CA ARG A 246 10.08 14.71 7.55
C ARG A 246 9.71 13.31 8.01
N THR A 247 10.18 12.92 9.20
CA THR A 247 9.90 11.60 9.78
C THR A 247 8.53 11.55 10.40
N ILE A 248 7.81 10.47 10.11
CA ILE A 248 6.42 10.22 10.47
C ILE A 248 6.39 8.87 11.17
N SER A 249 6.13 8.88 12.48
CA SER A 249 5.99 7.64 13.24
C SER A 249 4.61 7.04 13.01
N MET A 250 4.56 5.80 12.55
CA MET A 250 3.31 5.04 12.46
C MET A 250 3.31 3.97 13.56
N SER A 251 2.30 3.98 14.41
CA SER A 251 2.14 2.94 15.44
C SER A 251 1.30 1.76 14.93
N CYS A 252 0.91 0.86 15.83
CA CYS A 252 0.10 -0.31 15.49
C CYS A 252 -1.17 0.08 14.69
N PRO A 253 -1.48 -0.60 13.58
CA PRO A 253 -2.70 -0.37 12.83
C PRO A 253 -3.94 -0.72 13.67
N ASP A 254 -5.07 -0.04 13.41
CA ASP A 254 -6.32 -0.26 14.14
C ASP A 254 -7.04 -1.53 13.65
N LEU A 255 -6.47 -2.70 13.96
CA LEU A 255 -6.93 -4.01 13.45
C LEU A 255 -8.42 -4.27 13.73
N LYS A 256 -8.96 -3.80 14.86
CA LYS A 256 -10.38 -4.00 15.22
C LYS A 256 -11.34 -3.31 14.25
N ILE A 257 -11.05 -2.06 13.87
CA ILE A 257 -11.86 -1.29 12.91
C ILE A 257 -11.71 -1.88 11.52
N ILE A 258 -10.48 -2.25 11.15
CA ILE A 258 -10.17 -2.88 9.88
C ILE A 258 -10.92 -4.20 9.73
N ALA A 259 -10.85 -5.07 10.74
CA ALA A 259 -11.54 -6.36 10.78
C ALA A 259 -13.05 -6.20 10.61
N GLU A 260 -13.64 -5.28 11.38
CA GLU A 260 -15.08 -5.00 11.31
C GLU A 260 -15.49 -4.57 9.89
N LEU A 261 -14.78 -3.62 9.28
CA LEU A 261 -15.07 -3.15 7.92
C LEU A 261 -14.83 -4.22 6.83
N LEU A 262 -13.79 -5.04 6.96
CA LEU A 262 -13.54 -6.16 6.05
C LEU A 262 -14.65 -7.21 6.14
N LEU A 263 -15.06 -7.59 7.36
CA LEU A 263 -16.16 -8.52 7.58
C LEU A 263 -17.47 -7.95 7.02
N TYR A 264 -17.77 -6.68 7.27
CA TYR A 264 -18.96 -6.03 6.69
C TYR A 264 -18.93 -6.07 5.16
N LYS A 265 -17.80 -5.74 4.54
CA LYS A 265 -17.63 -5.79 3.08
C LYS A 265 -17.93 -7.18 2.53
N ASN A 266 -17.46 -8.23 3.19
CA ASN A 266 -17.63 -9.62 2.72
C ASN A 266 -19.02 -10.17 3.03
N TYR A 267 -19.56 -9.97 4.25
CA TYR A 267 -20.88 -10.45 4.66
C TYR A 267 -22.04 -9.70 3.99
N LEU A 268 -21.84 -8.48 3.51
CA LEU A 268 -22.84 -7.80 2.67
C LEU A 268 -23.15 -8.59 1.39
N PHE A 269 -22.21 -9.41 0.88
CA PHE A 269 -22.48 -10.32 -0.24
C PHE A 269 -23.22 -11.59 0.19
N THR A 270 -23.09 -12.01 1.45
CA THR A 270 -23.73 -13.20 2.03
C THR A 270 -24.91 -12.78 2.91
N ILE A 271 -26.01 -12.37 2.27
CA ILE A 271 -27.23 -11.73 2.82
C ILE A 271 -27.89 -12.48 4.01
N ASN A 272 -27.50 -13.71 4.36
CA ASN A 272 -28.27 -14.59 5.25
C ASN A 272 -27.71 -14.83 6.67
N GLN A 273 -26.60 -14.23 7.08
CA GLN A 273 -26.07 -14.41 8.44
C GLN A 273 -25.62 -13.08 9.06
N GLN A 274 -26.55 -12.23 9.47
CA GLN A 274 -26.23 -11.10 10.36
C GLN A 274 -25.99 -11.63 11.78
N LYS A 275 -24.84 -12.26 12.01
CA LYS A 275 -24.24 -12.37 13.34
C LYS A 275 -23.58 -11.03 13.68
N ASP A 276 -23.37 -10.75 14.96
CA ASP A 276 -22.70 -9.53 15.44
C ASP A 276 -21.25 -9.45 14.90
N CYS A 277 -21.09 -8.83 13.71
CA CYS A 277 -19.81 -8.68 13.01
C CYS A 277 -18.74 -7.99 13.87
N ARG A 278 -19.21 -7.15 14.81
CA ARG A 278 -18.35 -6.45 15.76
C ARG A 278 -17.78 -7.36 16.83
N GLU A 279 -18.57 -8.32 17.31
CA GLU A 279 -18.10 -9.29 18.30
C GLU A 279 -17.13 -10.28 17.64
N THR A 280 -17.48 -10.79 16.45
CA THR A 280 -16.60 -11.67 15.69
C THR A 280 -15.28 -10.99 15.31
N ALA A 281 -15.32 -9.73 14.87
CA ALA A 281 -14.11 -8.93 14.59
C ALA A 281 -13.21 -8.80 15.83
N ARG A 282 -13.79 -8.50 17.01
CA ARG A 282 -13.03 -8.39 18.27
C ARG A 282 -12.38 -9.72 18.63
N ASN A 283 -13.15 -10.80 18.64
CA ASN A 283 -12.64 -12.12 19.02
C ASN A 283 -11.55 -12.59 18.06
N LEU A 284 -11.68 -12.28 16.76
CA LEU A 284 -10.69 -12.61 15.75
C LEU A 284 -9.38 -11.82 15.96
N VAL A 285 -9.47 -10.50 16.20
CA VAL A 285 -8.26 -9.69 16.48
C VAL A 285 -7.59 -10.13 17.78
N ASP A 286 -8.35 -10.35 18.85
CA ASP A 286 -7.80 -10.80 20.13
C ASP A 286 -7.15 -12.20 19.97
N PHE A 287 -7.70 -13.06 19.12
CA PHE A 287 -7.10 -14.35 18.76
C PHE A 287 -5.81 -14.20 17.95
N ILE A 288 -5.74 -13.28 16.98
CA ILE A 288 -4.50 -13.00 16.23
C ILE A 288 -3.42 -12.47 17.16
N GLU A 289 -3.75 -11.52 18.04
CA GLU A 289 -2.81 -10.98 19.03
C GLU A 289 -2.27 -12.09 19.94
N TYR A 290 -3.15 -13.02 20.37
CA TYR A 290 -2.76 -14.20 21.13
C TYR A 290 -1.81 -15.12 20.36
N LEU A 291 -2.08 -15.40 19.07
CA LEU A 291 -1.19 -16.19 18.23
C LEU A 291 0.19 -15.55 18.08
N GLN A 292 0.26 -14.22 17.92
CA GLN A 292 1.54 -13.50 17.84
C GLN A 292 2.34 -13.58 19.15
N LEU A 293 1.68 -13.69 20.30
CA LEU A 293 2.34 -13.85 21.59
C LEU A 293 2.91 -15.25 21.78
N ILE A 294 2.24 -16.28 21.26
CA ILE A 294 2.71 -17.68 21.38
C ILE A 294 3.78 -18.00 20.36
N PHE A 295 3.54 -17.63 19.11
CA PHE A 295 4.42 -17.94 18.00
C PHE A 295 5.30 -16.74 17.71
N ASP A 296 6.43 -16.63 18.41
CA ASP A 296 7.41 -15.56 18.12
C ASP A 296 7.89 -15.60 16.66
N GLU A 297 7.92 -16.79 16.04
CA GLU A 297 8.19 -16.96 14.61
C GLU A 297 7.18 -16.19 13.75
N MET A 298 5.90 -16.13 14.14
CA MET A 298 4.87 -15.41 13.38
C MET A 298 5.13 -13.91 13.28
N LYS A 299 5.74 -13.30 14.30
CA LYS A 299 6.12 -11.87 14.25
C LYS A 299 7.10 -11.57 13.13
N SER A 300 7.92 -12.55 12.74
CA SER A 300 8.87 -12.40 11.64
C SER A 300 8.26 -12.69 10.27
N PHE A 301 7.36 -13.67 10.19
CA PHE A 301 6.84 -14.19 8.92
C PHE A 301 5.58 -13.51 8.42
N CYS A 302 4.65 -13.13 9.28
CA CYS A 302 3.33 -12.67 8.84
C CYS A 302 2.79 -11.52 9.69
N SER A 303 2.39 -10.46 9.01
CA SER A 303 1.81 -9.30 9.67
C SER A 303 0.41 -9.64 10.18
N PRO A 304 -0.02 -9.07 11.31
CA PRO A 304 -1.35 -9.35 11.84
C PRO A 304 -2.44 -8.89 10.86
N TYR A 305 -2.17 -7.85 10.07
CA TYR A 305 -3.05 -7.36 9.03
C TYR A 305 -3.18 -8.38 7.87
N ILE A 306 -2.06 -8.94 7.40
CA ILE A 306 -2.07 -9.94 6.32
C ILE A 306 -2.82 -11.19 6.79
N LEU A 307 -2.54 -11.65 8.00
CA LEU A 307 -3.23 -12.81 8.57
C LEU A 307 -4.75 -12.55 8.69
N LEU A 308 -5.13 -11.37 9.17
CA LEU A 308 -6.52 -10.93 9.24
C LEU A 308 -7.19 -10.94 7.86
N GLN A 309 -6.54 -10.35 6.86
CA GLN A 309 -7.07 -10.30 5.50
C GLN A 309 -7.25 -11.71 4.91
N LEU A 310 -6.25 -12.59 5.07
CA LEU A 310 -6.31 -13.98 4.61
C LEU A 310 -7.46 -14.75 5.28
N ILE A 311 -7.64 -14.62 6.60
CA ILE A 311 -8.74 -15.28 7.32
C ILE A 311 -10.09 -14.81 6.78
N ILE A 312 -10.25 -13.51 6.59
CA ILE A 312 -11.52 -12.90 6.16
C ILE A 312 -11.85 -13.22 4.69
N GLU A 313 -10.85 -13.29 3.82
CA GLU A 313 -11.03 -13.74 2.44
C GLU A 313 -11.43 -15.22 2.37
N GLN A 314 -10.86 -16.07 3.21
CA GLN A 314 -11.24 -17.49 3.27
C GLN A 314 -12.62 -17.72 3.89
N SER A 315 -13.05 -16.87 4.83
CA SER A 315 -14.38 -16.98 5.44
C SER A 315 -15.53 -16.57 4.52
N ILE A 316 -15.26 -16.15 3.27
CA ILE A 316 -16.33 -15.84 2.30
C ILE A 316 -17.15 -17.09 1.98
N ASN A 317 -16.49 -18.25 1.84
CA ASN A 317 -17.11 -19.50 1.41
C ASN A 317 -17.31 -20.51 2.55
N MET A 318 -16.77 -20.23 3.74
CA MET A 318 -16.67 -21.16 4.86
C MET A 318 -16.83 -20.44 6.20
N ASN A 319 -17.06 -21.19 7.29
CA ASN A 319 -17.08 -20.60 8.63
C ASN A 319 -15.70 -20.02 9.01
N ILE A 320 -15.69 -18.99 9.86
CA ILE A 320 -14.45 -18.34 10.33
C ILE A 320 -13.55 -19.36 11.05
N LYS A 321 -14.10 -20.22 11.92
CA LYS A 321 -13.33 -21.29 12.57
C LYS A 321 -12.58 -22.17 11.58
N ASP A 322 -13.25 -22.61 10.52
CA ASP A 322 -12.67 -23.53 9.54
C ASP A 322 -11.59 -22.83 8.72
N ALA A 323 -11.83 -21.56 8.32
CA ALA A 323 -10.84 -20.71 7.68
C ALA A 323 -9.58 -20.52 8.54
N ILE A 324 -9.75 -20.28 9.84
CA ILE A 324 -8.61 -20.16 10.77
C ILE A 324 -7.84 -21.47 10.87
N ILE A 325 -8.53 -22.61 11.01
CA ILE A 325 -7.88 -23.92 11.10
C ILE A 325 -7.06 -24.21 9.84
N ILE A 326 -7.62 -23.94 8.67
CA ILE A 326 -6.94 -24.11 7.39
C ILE A 326 -5.67 -23.26 7.34
N ILE A 327 -5.76 -21.98 7.69
CA ILE A 327 -4.61 -21.07 7.66
C ILE A 327 -3.54 -21.52 8.66
N LEU A 328 -3.91 -21.89 9.88
CA LEU A 328 -2.95 -22.38 10.87
C LEU A 328 -2.28 -23.69 10.44
N LYS A 329 -3.03 -24.58 9.78
CA LYS A 329 -2.46 -25.78 9.16
C LYS A 329 -1.50 -25.44 8.01
N GLN A 330 -1.82 -24.43 7.19
CA GLN A 330 -0.94 -23.96 6.11
C GLN A 330 0.40 -23.44 6.64
N TYR A 331 0.38 -22.67 7.73
CA TYR A 331 1.58 -22.12 8.35
C TYR A 331 2.29 -23.08 9.32
N GLN A 332 1.83 -24.33 9.43
CA GLN A 332 2.34 -25.34 10.39
C GLN A 332 2.25 -24.93 11.87
N LEU A 333 1.37 -23.98 12.19
CA LEU A 333 1.17 -23.48 13.57
C LEU A 333 0.05 -24.22 14.29
N TYR A 334 -0.47 -25.29 13.71
CA TYR A 334 -1.59 -26.03 14.28
C TYR A 334 -1.13 -26.96 15.40
N ASP A 335 -1.38 -26.57 16.65
CA ASP A 335 -1.19 -27.40 17.83
C ASP A 335 -2.51 -28.03 18.32
N SER A 336 -2.40 -29.16 19.02
CA SER A 336 -3.48 -29.89 19.71
C SER A 336 -4.40 -29.00 20.58
N ASN A 337 -3.87 -27.89 21.11
CA ASN A 337 -4.60 -26.95 21.97
C ASN A 337 -5.47 -25.95 21.18
N ILE A 338 -5.23 -25.75 19.88
CA ILE A 338 -5.88 -24.71 19.07
C ILE A 338 -7.40 -24.89 18.96
N PRO A 339 -7.96 -26.10 18.75
CA PRO A 339 -9.41 -26.30 18.75
C PRO A 339 -10.09 -25.90 20.06
N GLN A 340 -9.45 -26.17 21.20
CA GLN A 340 -9.99 -25.78 22.51
C GLN A 340 -9.97 -24.26 22.68
N ILE A 341 -8.92 -23.60 22.21
CA ILE A 341 -8.77 -22.14 22.24
C ILE A 341 -9.79 -21.48 21.31
N LEU A 342 -9.97 -22.00 20.09
CA LEU A 342 -10.99 -21.51 19.14
C LEU A 342 -12.40 -21.61 19.73
N ASN A 343 -12.71 -22.67 20.47
CA ASN A 343 -14.00 -22.80 21.14
C ASN A 343 -14.18 -21.81 22.30
N ARG A 344 -13.09 -21.29 22.90
CA ARG A 344 -13.17 -20.20 23.89
C ARG A 344 -13.46 -18.84 23.25
N PHE A 345 -12.86 -18.56 22.08
CA PHE A 345 -13.07 -17.29 21.37
C PHE A 345 -14.37 -17.26 20.54
N PHE A 346 -14.83 -18.41 20.07
CA PHE A 346 -16.01 -18.52 19.20
C PHE A 346 -16.98 -19.57 19.78
N LEU A 347 -17.77 -19.17 20.78
CA LEU A 347 -18.62 -20.08 21.57
C LEU A 347 -19.82 -20.69 20.80
N ASN A 348 -20.31 -20.01 19.75
CA ASN A 348 -21.59 -20.36 19.09
C ASN A 348 -21.45 -20.84 17.63
N GLU A 349 -20.24 -21.07 17.14
CA GLU A 349 -20.06 -21.67 15.81
C GLU A 349 -19.94 -23.17 15.96
N ASN A 350 -21.00 -23.89 15.58
CA ASN A 350 -20.95 -25.34 15.42
C ASN A 350 -19.76 -25.65 14.51
N GLN A 351 -18.89 -26.55 14.95
CA GLN A 351 -18.00 -27.24 14.03
C GLN A 351 -18.93 -27.95 13.05
N ASN A 352 -19.04 -27.43 11.84
CA ASN A 352 -19.23 -28.37 10.75
C ASN A 352 -17.99 -29.24 10.85
N GLU A 353 -18.16 -30.55 11.05
CA GLU A 353 -17.07 -31.47 10.77
C GLU A 353 -16.48 -31.00 9.45
N LEU A 354 -15.18 -30.71 9.43
CA LEU A 354 -14.48 -30.39 8.19
C LEU A 354 -14.94 -31.49 7.23
N ASN A 355 -15.80 -31.15 6.27
CA ASN A 355 -15.96 -31.98 5.10
C ASN A 355 -14.56 -31.92 4.53
N GLU A 356 -13.74 -32.94 4.84
CA GLU A 356 -12.50 -33.18 4.13
C GLU A 356 -12.90 -33.04 2.68
N ASN A 357 -12.42 -31.96 2.03
CA ASN A 357 -12.86 -31.65 0.68
C ASN A 357 -12.69 -32.97 -0.10
N ASP A 358 -13.72 -33.47 -0.80
CA ASP A 358 -13.62 -34.76 -1.50
C ASP A 358 -12.37 -34.80 -2.42
N ASP A 359 -11.94 -33.62 -2.87
CA ASP A 359 -10.69 -33.35 -3.59
C ASP A 359 -9.40 -33.66 -2.80
N GLU A 360 -9.36 -33.39 -1.48
CA GLU A 360 -8.21 -33.70 -0.60
C GLU A 360 -8.08 -35.21 -0.37
N LEU A 361 -9.18 -35.90 -0.10
CA LEU A 361 -9.21 -37.36 0.03
C LEU A 361 -8.77 -38.03 -1.28
N CYS A 362 -9.34 -37.61 -2.41
CA CYS A 362 -9.00 -38.10 -3.74
C CYS A 362 -7.52 -37.83 -4.11
N PHE A 363 -6.98 -36.67 -3.71
CA PHE A 363 -5.57 -36.35 -3.93
C PHE A 363 -4.64 -37.19 -3.04
N VAL A 364 -4.98 -37.39 -1.76
CA VAL A 364 -4.20 -38.24 -0.85
C VAL A 364 -4.17 -39.69 -1.34
N ASP A 365 -5.28 -40.20 -1.86
CA ASP A 365 -5.33 -41.54 -2.45
C ASP A 365 -4.47 -41.64 -3.73
N SER A 366 -4.51 -40.60 -4.57
CA SER A 366 -3.64 -40.49 -5.75
C SER A 366 -2.15 -40.44 -5.38
N LEU A 367 -1.80 -39.68 -4.32
CA LEU A 367 -0.44 -39.61 -3.77
C LEU A 367 0.04 -40.97 -3.24
N LYS A 368 -0.83 -41.71 -2.55
CA LYS A 368 -0.51 -43.04 -2.03
C LYS A 368 -0.24 -44.03 -3.16
N HIS A 369 -0.99 -43.96 -4.26
CA HIS A 369 -0.72 -44.77 -5.45
C HIS A 369 0.65 -44.48 -6.05
N GLU A 370 1.00 -43.19 -6.24
CA GLU A 370 2.31 -42.82 -6.80
C GLU A 370 3.48 -43.15 -5.89
N ALA A 371 3.31 -42.98 -4.57
CA ALA A 371 4.29 -43.41 -3.60
C ALA A 371 4.61 -44.91 -3.73
N HIS A 372 3.57 -45.73 -3.95
CA HIS A 372 3.71 -47.15 -4.19
C HIS A 372 4.44 -47.46 -5.50
N ASP A 373 4.14 -46.73 -6.58
CA ASP A 373 4.81 -46.87 -7.87
C ASP A 373 6.31 -46.56 -7.79
N ASP A 374 6.67 -45.52 -7.04
CA ASP A 374 8.06 -45.10 -6.82
C ASP A 374 8.80 -45.94 -5.76
N LYS A 375 8.13 -46.96 -5.17
CA LYS A 375 8.65 -47.79 -4.07
C LYS A 375 9.14 -46.98 -2.87
N LEU A 376 8.50 -45.86 -2.60
CA LEU A 376 8.80 -45.04 -1.44
C LEU A 376 8.13 -45.68 -0.22
N ILE A 377 8.93 -46.00 0.80
CA ILE A 377 8.45 -46.53 2.07
C ILE A 377 8.34 -45.34 3.02
N PHE A 378 7.14 -45.08 3.49
CA PHE A 378 6.87 -44.06 4.49
C PHE A 378 6.45 -44.75 5.79
N ASP A 379 7.13 -44.42 6.89
CA ASP A 379 6.84 -45.02 8.20
C ASP A 379 5.58 -44.44 8.85
N ASN A 380 5.21 -43.19 8.51
CA ASN A 380 4.06 -42.47 9.06
C ASN A 380 3.19 -41.85 7.96
N ASP A 381 1.86 -41.94 8.14
CA ASP A 381 0.86 -41.25 7.29
C ASP A 381 0.97 -39.71 7.34
N ASP A 382 1.71 -39.17 8.31
CA ASP A 382 1.95 -37.74 8.46
C ASP A 382 2.56 -37.10 7.21
N ILE A 383 3.34 -37.86 6.42
CA ILE A 383 3.97 -37.34 5.20
C ILE A 383 2.92 -37.02 4.14
N PHE A 384 1.88 -37.85 4.02
CA PHE A 384 0.76 -37.60 3.10
C PHE A 384 -0.06 -36.39 3.55
N ASN A 385 -0.24 -36.22 4.86
CA ASN A 385 -0.86 -35.02 5.44
C ASN A 385 -0.03 -33.75 5.21
N HIS A 386 1.31 -33.85 5.17
CA HIS A 386 2.18 -32.73 4.81
C HIS A 386 2.11 -32.42 3.31
N ALA A 387 2.01 -33.44 2.46
CA ALA A 387 1.88 -33.29 1.02
C ALA A 387 0.55 -32.63 0.63
N SER A 388 -0.56 -32.99 1.27
CA SER A 388 -1.86 -32.34 1.04
C SER A 388 -1.85 -30.87 1.47
N ARG A 389 -1.24 -30.55 2.63
CA ARG A 389 -1.03 -29.16 3.09
C ARG A 389 -0.18 -28.36 2.10
N LEU A 390 0.88 -28.97 1.58
CA LEU A 390 1.77 -28.32 0.60
C LEU A 390 1.04 -28.03 -0.71
N MET A 391 0.23 -28.97 -1.22
CA MET A 391 -0.64 -28.71 -2.37
C MET A 391 -1.55 -27.50 -2.11
N TYR A 392 -2.21 -27.50 -0.96
CA TYR A 392 -3.17 -26.45 -0.63
C TYR A 392 -2.50 -25.08 -0.51
N ALA A 393 -1.30 -25.04 0.06
CA ALA A 393 -0.47 -23.84 0.09
C ALA A 393 -0.02 -23.42 -1.32
N LEU A 394 0.34 -24.36 -2.21
CA LEU A 394 0.76 -24.06 -3.59
C LEU A 394 -0.37 -23.50 -4.46
N LYS A 395 -1.61 -23.96 -4.25
CA LYS A 395 -2.77 -23.41 -4.98
C LYS A 395 -3.06 -21.95 -4.63
N ARG A 396 -2.55 -21.45 -3.51
CA ARG A 396 -2.94 -20.14 -2.95
C ARG A 396 -1.81 -19.13 -2.82
N ASN A 397 -0.57 -19.60 -2.67
CA ASN A 397 0.59 -18.75 -2.43
C ASN A 397 1.57 -18.87 -3.60
N ASP A 398 2.08 -17.73 -4.07
CA ASP A 398 3.10 -17.68 -5.13
C ASP A 398 4.47 -18.20 -4.65
N LEU A 399 4.73 -18.16 -3.33
CA LEU A 399 5.98 -18.57 -2.72
C LEU A 399 5.72 -19.36 -1.44
N ILE A 400 6.45 -20.47 -1.26
CA ILE A 400 6.39 -21.32 -0.08
C ILE A 400 7.80 -21.62 0.40
N PHE A 401 8.02 -21.47 1.70
CA PHE A 401 9.22 -21.93 2.37
C PHE A 401 8.97 -23.28 3.01
N ILE A 402 9.77 -24.28 2.65
CA ILE A 402 9.71 -25.61 3.24
C ILE A 402 10.92 -25.76 4.16
N THR A 403 10.67 -25.58 5.45
CA THR A 403 11.69 -25.71 6.50
C THR A 403 11.87 -27.18 6.89
N GLY A 404 13.04 -27.51 7.45
CA GLY A 404 13.34 -28.85 7.94
C GLY A 404 14.83 -29.18 7.82
N GLU A 405 15.29 -30.19 8.54
CA GLU A 405 16.68 -30.62 8.53
C GLU A 405 17.09 -31.22 7.18
N CYS A 406 18.39 -31.27 6.90
CA CYS A 406 18.92 -31.97 5.74
C CYS A 406 18.59 -33.47 5.84
N GLY A 407 18.13 -34.08 4.74
CA GLY A 407 17.82 -35.51 4.70
C GLY A 407 16.37 -35.88 5.04
N THR A 408 15.52 -34.91 5.39
CA THR A 408 14.07 -35.11 5.65
C THR A 408 13.23 -35.34 4.38
N ALA A 409 13.84 -35.79 3.28
CA ALA A 409 13.19 -36.09 1.99
C ALA A 409 12.31 -34.98 1.38
N LYS A 410 12.44 -33.71 1.81
CA LYS A 410 11.66 -32.55 1.32
C LYS A 410 11.65 -32.45 -0.21
N SER A 411 12.80 -32.57 -0.85
CA SER A 411 12.92 -32.51 -2.31
C SER A 411 12.18 -33.65 -3.00
N SER A 412 12.16 -34.84 -2.39
CA SER A 412 11.41 -35.99 -2.90
C SER A 412 9.91 -35.79 -2.76
N LEU A 413 9.46 -35.22 -1.64
CA LEU A 413 8.05 -34.88 -1.41
C LEU A 413 7.54 -33.88 -2.44
N ILE A 414 8.31 -32.82 -2.73
CA ILE A 414 7.92 -31.81 -3.74
C ILE A 414 7.79 -32.46 -5.13
N ARG A 415 8.75 -33.32 -5.52
CA ARG A 415 8.69 -34.02 -6.81
C ARG A 415 7.50 -34.96 -6.91
N LEU A 416 7.10 -35.59 -5.81
CA LEU A 416 5.93 -36.47 -5.76
C LEU A 416 4.62 -35.68 -5.87
N VAL A 417 4.53 -34.52 -5.20
CA VAL A 417 3.38 -33.60 -5.36
C VAL A 417 3.32 -33.00 -6.78
N GLU A 418 4.46 -32.69 -7.38
CA GLU A 418 4.53 -32.20 -8.76
C GLU A 418 4.03 -33.24 -9.78
N ARG A 419 4.43 -34.50 -9.63
CA ARG A 419 4.01 -35.60 -10.51
C ARG A 419 2.51 -35.89 -10.42
N THR A 420 1.99 -36.01 -9.20
CA THR A 420 0.55 -36.21 -8.97
C THR A 420 -0.28 -35.09 -9.59
N MET A 421 0.14 -33.84 -9.41
CA MET A 421 -0.50 -32.68 -10.03
C MET A 421 -0.48 -32.75 -11.56
N ASN A 422 0.68 -33.06 -12.14
CA ASN A 422 0.81 -33.17 -13.60
C ASN A 422 -0.08 -34.28 -14.18
N LYS A 423 -0.21 -35.41 -13.48
CA LYS A 423 -1.13 -36.49 -13.91
C LYS A 423 -2.59 -36.08 -13.82
N GLN A 424 -3.01 -35.42 -12.74
CA GLN A 424 -4.38 -34.92 -12.61
C GLN A 424 -4.71 -33.88 -13.70
N MET A 425 -3.77 -32.99 -14.02
CA MET A 425 -3.92 -32.03 -15.12
C MET A 425 -3.97 -32.71 -16.50
N SER A 426 -3.23 -33.81 -16.69
CA SER A 426 -3.29 -34.60 -17.93
C SER A 426 -4.54 -35.45 -18.08
N ALA A 427 -5.22 -35.78 -16.98
CA ALA A 427 -6.47 -36.55 -16.98
C ALA A 427 -7.72 -35.67 -17.17
N ASN A 428 -7.62 -34.37 -16.86
CA ASN A 428 -8.71 -33.39 -17.00
C ASN A 428 -8.73 -32.65 -18.36
N ASN A 429 -7.67 -32.80 -19.18
CA ASN A 429 -7.60 -32.35 -20.58
C ASN A 429 -7.87 -33.51 -21.52
#